data_AF-A0A3P0X8A9-F1
#
_entry.id   AF-A0A3P0X8A9-F1
#
_cell.length_a   1.000
_cell.length_b   1.000
_cell.length_c   1.000
_cell.angle_alpha   90.00
_cell.angle_beta   90.00
_cell.angle_gamma   90.00
#
_symmetry.space_group_name_H-M   'P 1'
#
loop_
_entity.id
_entity.type
_entity.pdbx_description
1 polymer ?
#
loop_
_entity_poly.entity_id
_entity_poly.type
_entity_poly.pdbx_seq_one_letter_code
_entity_poly.pdbx_strand_id
1 'polypeptide(L)'
;MVQVAYSLANATGQILLSGSTTTNSSGQAVFTSNGLAAGSYVITFNAAGFPPYPLYLTVGPTGDEASLTGQYAFLVQGNTATSSGGAASKAAIAGSMTLDGKGNISSGVVDLNAATGNFQQLAVTGHYANYPGQGSIVLESSIGKIAFQFTGNPRTNPLQNAVFTILPRGPVYGTGVIAKQDPTSFSIFNDLQNLSYELALTGESPCASSCVSAAGNAFPVSATGSFTIDQNGMGTPTGTFNFEPAETFDTAVIPSTGFSGAIRSTSDSYGSADANGRAILTLNASSVTSGAATSYAFYRVDAAHFFMMSLDPHVSTILLSGAATQ
;
A
#
# COMPACT_ATOMS: atom_id res chain seq x y z
N MET A 1 -33.90 -8.79 37.41
CA MET A 1 -33.48 -7.68 36.52
C MET A 1 -32.23 -7.08 37.16
N VAL A 2 -31.08 -7.14 36.49
CA VAL A 2 -29.84 -6.59 37.03
C VAL A 2 -29.81 -5.09 36.71
N GLN A 3 -29.70 -4.27 37.74
CA GLN A 3 -29.53 -2.84 37.59
C GLN A 3 -28.02 -2.57 37.41
N VAL A 4 -27.65 -1.87 36.34
CA VAL A 4 -26.29 -1.51 35.99
C VAL A 4 -26.14 -0.01 36.21
N ALA A 5 -25.36 0.38 37.22
CA ALA A 5 -24.97 1.75 37.45
C ALA A 5 -23.55 1.99 36.91
N TYR A 6 -23.39 2.99 36.06
CA TYR A 6 -22.12 3.44 35.51
C TYR A 6 -22.11 4.96 35.53
N SER A 7 -20.95 5.56 35.77
CA SER A 7 -20.74 6.99 35.60
C SER A 7 -19.35 7.22 35.03
N LEU A 8 -19.31 7.99 33.95
CA LEU A 8 -18.08 8.54 33.42
C LEU A 8 -18.39 10.00 33.10
N ALA A 9 -17.81 10.91 33.87
CA ALA A 9 -17.94 12.34 33.65
C ALA A 9 -16.55 12.91 33.35
N ASN A 10 -16.45 13.83 32.40
CA ASN A 10 -15.21 14.59 32.22
C ASN A 10 -15.03 15.61 33.37
N ALA A 11 -13.89 16.30 33.40
CA ALA A 11 -13.60 17.34 34.39
C ALA A 11 -14.63 18.49 34.42
N THR A 12 -15.42 18.65 33.34
CA THR A 12 -16.52 19.61 33.24
C THR A 12 -17.89 19.04 33.63
N GLY A 13 -17.95 17.81 34.14
CA GLY A 13 -19.19 17.17 34.62
C GLY A 13 -20.11 16.63 33.52
N GLN A 14 -19.68 16.64 32.25
CA GLN A 14 -20.46 16.10 31.15
C GLN A 14 -20.48 14.58 31.21
N ILE A 15 -21.67 13.99 31.19
CA ILE A 15 -21.85 12.53 31.12
C ILE A 15 -21.32 12.04 29.76
N LEU A 16 -20.26 11.25 29.79
CA LEU A 16 -19.55 10.72 28.62
C LEU A 16 -20.01 9.33 28.18
N LEU A 17 -20.83 8.68 29.02
CA LEU A 17 -21.47 7.39 28.74
C LEU A 17 -22.97 7.53 29.00
N SER A 18 -23.79 7.16 28.03
CA SER A 18 -25.26 7.09 28.14
C SER A 18 -25.78 5.74 27.62
N GLY A 19 -26.90 5.25 28.12
CA GLY A 19 -27.37 3.90 27.82
C GLY A 19 -28.25 3.29 28.91
N SER A 20 -28.66 2.05 28.68
CA SER A 20 -29.58 1.36 29.59
C SER A 20 -28.92 1.06 30.93
N THR A 21 -29.59 1.41 32.03
CA THR A 21 -29.21 0.99 33.39
C THR A 21 -29.77 -0.38 33.75
N THR A 22 -30.32 -1.12 32.78
CA THR A 22 -30.84 -2.48 32.97
C THR A 22 -30.39 -3.38 31.82
N THR A 23 -30.18 -4.66 32.13
CA THR A 23 -29.88 -5.69 31.14
C THR A 23 -31.15 -6.14 30.41
N ASN A 24 -31.04 -6.50 29.13
CA ASN A 24 -32.11 -7.19 28.39
C ASN A 24 -32.34 -8.62 28.91
N SER A 25 -33.29 -9.36 28.30
CA SER A 25 -33.61 -10.75 28.65
C SER A 25 -32.44 -11.73 28.49
N SER A 26 -31.40 -11.34 27.75
CA SER A 26 -30.16 -12.10 27.57
C SER A 26 -29.03 -11.64 28.50
N GLY A 27 -29.29 -10.73 29.45
CA GLY A 27 -28.27 -10.23 30.37
C GLY A 27 -27.35 -9.15 29.81
N GLN A 28 -27.67 -8.57 28.65
CA GLN A 28 -26.84 -7.60 27.96
C GLN A 28 -27.27 -6.15 28.25
N ALA A 29 -26.32 -5.26 28.52
CA ALA A 29 -26.53 -3.81 28.59
C ALA A 29 -25.73 -3.14 27.48
N VAL A 30 -26.32 -2.13 26.83
CA VAL A 30 -25.69 -1.37 25.74
C VAL A 30 -25.49 0.06 26.19
N PHE A 31 -24.28 0.57 25.99
CA PHE A 31 -23.89 1.95 26.26
C PHE A 31 -23.37 2.59 24.97
N THR A 32 -23.60 3.89 24.85
CA THR A 32 -23.02 4.76 23.84
C THR A 32 -22.17 5.79 24.53
N SER A 33 -20.96 5.98 24.04
CA SER A 33 -20.09 7.06 24.45
C SER A 33 -20.03 8.12 23.36
N ASN A 34 -19.98 9.40 23.75
CA ASN A 34 -19.68 10.48 22.82
C ASN A 34 -18.59 11.38 23.43
N GLY A 35 -17.58 11.72 22.63
CA GLY A 35 -16.53 12.66 23.04
C GLY A 35 -15.58 12.15 24.12
N LEU A 36 -15.34 10.83 24.22
CA LEU A 36 -14.25 10.34 25.05
C LEU A 36 -12.92 10.85 24.50
N ALA A 37 -12.13 11.49 25.36
CA ALA A 37 -10.76 11.85 25.01
C ALA A 37 -9.89 10.60 24.87
N ALA A 38 -8.70 10.76 24.30
CA ALA A 38 -7.68 9.73 24.34
C ALA A 38 -7.41 9.32 25.80
N GLY A 39 -7.37 8.01 26.08
CA GLY A 39 -6.98 7.54 27.41
C GLY A 39 -7.51 6.16 27.76
N SER A 40 -7.10 5.68 28.94
CA SER A 40 -7.63 4.48 29.55
C SER A 40 -8.73 4.83 30.54
N TYR A 41 -9.86 4.16 30.39
CA TYR A 41 -11.06 4.31 31.20
C TYR A 41 -11.37 3.00 31.89
N VAL A 42 -11.86 3.09 33.12
CA VAL A 42 -12.41 1.95 33.85
C VAL A 42 -13.91 2.18 33.97
N ILE A 43 -14.69 1.28 33.38
CA ILE A 43 -16.14 1.22 33.55
C ILE A 43 -16.40 0.19 34.64
N THR A 44 -16.95 0.63 35.76
CA THR A 44 -17.28 -0.27 36.87
C THR A 44 -18.74 -0.71 36.78
N PHE A 45 -18.96 -2.02 36.69
CA PHE A 45 -20.28 -2.62 36.76
C PHE A 45 -20.64 -2.92 38.21
N ASN A 46 -21.71 -2.29 38.69
CA ASN A 46 -22.28 -2.56 40.00
C ASN A 46 -23.58 -3.33 39.84
N ALA A 47 -23.67 -4.52 40.44
CA ALA A 47 -24.87 -5.34 40.51
C ALA A 47 -25.16 -5.70 41.97
N ALA A 48 -26.42 -5.60 42.39
CA ALA A 48 -26.81 -5.91 43.77
C ALA A 48 -26.44 -7.36 44.12
N GLY A 49 -25.75 -7.54 45.25
CA GLY A 49 -25.30 -8.86 45.73
C GLY A 49 -23.99 -9.36 45.12
N PHE A 50 -23.31 -8.58 44.27
CA PHE A 50 -22.02 -8.94 43.69
C PHE A 50 -20.98 -7.82 43.92
N PRO A 51 -19.68 -8.17 44.02
CA PRO A 51 -18.63 -7.18 44.04
C PRO A 51 -18.59 -6.41 42.70
N PRO A 52 -18.13 -5.14 42.70
CA PRO A 52 -17.98 -4.38 41.47
C PRO A 52 -17.01 -5.05 40.49
N TYR A 53 -17.38 -5.14 39.22
CA TYR A 53 -16.53 -5.69 38.16
C TYR A 53 -15.98 -4.58 37.26
N PRO A 54 -14.65 -4.39 37.15
CA PRO A 54 -14.07 -3.40 36.26
C PRO A 54 -14.00 -3.92 34.82
N LEU A 55 -14.38 -3.08 33.87
CA LEU A 55 -14.11 -3.21 32.44
C LEU A 55 -13.15 -2.11 32.02
N TYR A 56 -12.05 -2.49 31.39
CA TYR A 56 -11.05 -1.55 30.90
C TYR A 56 -11.34 -1.21 29.44
N LEU A 57 -11.52 0.08 29.15
CA LEU A 57 -11.69 0.64 27.82
C LEU A 57 -10.49 1.53 27.52
N THR A 58 -9.86 1.37 26.36
CA THR A 58 -8.85 2.33 25.88
C THR A 58 -9.41 3.05 24.66
N VAL A 59 -9.41 4.37 24.71
CA VAL A 59 -9.82 5.25 23.62
C VAL A 59 -8.56 5.87 23.03
N GLY A 60 -8.39 5.75 21.71
CA GLY A 60 -7.29 6.38 21.01
C GLY A 60 -7.41 7.91 20.98
N PRO A 61 -6.34 8.63 20.60
CA PRO A 61 -6.44 10.06 20.30
C PRO A 61 -7.55 10.36 19.29
N THR A 62 -8.12 11.57 19.31
CA THR A 62 -9.00 12.01 18.23
C THR A 62 -8.21 12.03 16.94
N GLY A 63 -8.82 11.54 15.87
CA GLY A 63 -8.18 11.54 14.56
C GLY A 63 -7.90 12.97 14.06
N ASP A 64 -6.84 13.11 13.26
CA ASP A 64 -6.51 14.30 12.48
C ASP A 64 -6.68 13.98 11.00
N GLU A 65 -7.89 13.53 10.62
CA GLU A 65 -8.19 13.16 9.25
C GLU A 65 -8.01 14.34 8.29
N ALA A 66 -8.20 15.58 8.77
CA ALA A 66 -8.05 16.80 7.99
C ALA A 66 -6.63 17.00 7.42
N SER A 67 -5.61 16.52 8.14
CA SER A 67 -4.22 16.53 7.64
C SER A 67 -3.97 15.62 6.43
N LEU A 68 -4.88 14.69 6.16
CA LEU A 68 -4.86 13.78 5.02
C LEU A 68 -5.98 14.16 4.03
N THR A 69 -5.75 15.23 3.28
CA THR A 69 -6.68 15.69 2.23
C THR A 69 -5.98 15.76 0.89
N GLY A 70 -6.64 15.26 -0.15
CA GLY A 70 -6.18 15.30 -1.53
C GLY A 70 -5.81 13.92 -2.07
N GLN A 71 -5.08 13.92 -3.19
CA GLN A 71 -4.71 12.69 -3.88
C GLN A 71 -3.36 12.17 -3.39
N TYR A 72 -3.25 10.86 -3.25
CA TYR A 72 -2.08 10.17 -2.74
C TYR A 72 -1.79 8.94 -3.58
N ALA A 73 -0.52 8.78 -3.97
CA ALA A 73 -0.01 7.56 -4.58
C ALA A 73 0.56 6.68 -3.48
N PHE A 74 0.53 5.38 -3.70
CA PHE A 74 1.19 4.43 -2.80
C PHE A 74 1.80 3.27 -3.56
N LEU A 75 2.79 2.66 -2.93
CA LEU A 75 3.40 1.41 -3.34
C LEU A 75 3.62 0.54 -2.11
N VAL A 76 3.21 -0.71 -2.18
CA VAL A 76 3.39 -1.69 -1.11
C VAL A 76 3.89 -2.99 -1.71
N GLN A 77 4.93 -3.55 -1.11
CA GLN A 77 5.43 -4.89 -1.41
C GLN A 77 5.28 -5.78 -0.19
N GLY A 78 4.92 -7.03 -0.40
CA GLY A 78 4.72 -7.96 0.70
C GLY A 78 4.42 -9.36 0.25
N ASN A 79 3.99 -10.19 1.18
CA ASN A 79 3.50 -11.54 0.95
C ASN A 79 1.96 -11.52 1.06
N THR A 80 1.28 -12.18 0.13
CA THR A 80 -0.17 -12.41 0.17
C THR A 80 -0.46 -13.86 0.55
N ALA A 81 -1.57 -14.08 1.25
CA ALA A 81 -2.03 -15.42 1.54
C ALA A 81 -2.57 -16.05 0.27
N THR A 82 -2.17 -17.28 -0.03
CA THR A 82 -2.84 -18.09 -1.04
C THR A 82 -4.14 -18.64 -0.46
N SER A 83 -5.19 -18.72 -1.28
CA SER A 83 -6.55 -19.07 -0.85
C SER A 83 -6.71 -20.50 -0.29
N SER A 84 -5.66 -21.33 -0.32
CA SER A 84 -5.68 -22.75 0.03
C SER A 84 -4.73 -23.15 1.17
N GLY A 85 -4.24 -22.19 1.98
CA GLY A 85 -3.26 -22.50 3.04
C GLY A 85 -1.88 -22.88 2.51
N GLY A 86 -1.58 -22.52 1.26
CA GLY A 86 -0.24 -22.63 0.69
C GLY A 86 0.71 -21.58 1.26
N ALA A 87 1.99 -21.72 0.92
CA ALA A 87 3.01 -20.73 1.26
C ALA A 87 2.59 -19.33 0.79
N ALA A 88 2.91 -18.30 1.57
CA ALA A 88 2.61 -16.93 1.19
C ALA A 88 3.54 -16.49 0.05
N SER A 89 2.97 -16.03 -1.06
CA SER A 89 3.71 -15.60 -2.24
C SER A 89 3.89 -14.08 -2.25
N LYS A 90 4.97 -13.57 -2.86
CA LYS A 90 5.12 -12.13 -2.99
C LYS A 90 4.00 -11.52 -3.84
N ALA A 91 3.70 -10.28 -3.49
CA ALA A 91 2.80 -9.41 -4.21
C ALA A 91 3.32 -7.98 -4.13
N ALA A 92 3.05 -7.22 -5.19
CA ALA A 92 3.16 -5.78 -5.19
C ALA A 92 1.78 -5.17 -5.43
N ILE A 93 1.55 -4.03 -4.79
CA ILE A 93 0.32 -3.25 -4.90
C ILE A 93 0.75 -1.80 -5.11
N ALA A 94 0.30 -1.20 -6.20
CA ALA A 94 0.51 0.22 -6.45
C ALA A 94 -0.82 0.87 -6.75
N GLY A 95 -0.98 2.14 -6.40
CA GLY A 95 -2.27 2.78 -6.54
C GLY A 95 -2.24 4.28 -6.33
N SER A 96 -3.38 4.89 -6.58
CA SER A 96 -3.67 6.27 -6.25
C SER A 96 -5.08 6.38 -5.68
N MET A 97 -5.25 7.21 -4.65
CA MET A 97 -6.51 7.38 -3.94
C MET A 97 -6.70 8.84 -3.50
N THR A 98 -7.95 9.26 -3.38
CA THR A 98 -8.32 10.60 -2.91
C THR A 98 -8.90 10.52 -1.51
N LEU A 99 -8.22 11.17 -0.56
CA LEU A 99 -8.62 11.29 0.83
C LEU A 99 -9.39 12.60 1.03
N ASP A 100 -10.54 12.54 1.71
CA ASP A 100 -11.49 13.65 1.80
C ASP A 100 -11.28 14.60 3.00
N GLY A 101 -10.28 14.36 3.83
CA GLY A 101 -10.05 15.11 5.07
C GLY A 101 -11.00 14.75 6.21
N LYS A 102 -11.86 13.74 6.04
CA LYS A 102 -12.94 13.36 6.97
C LYS A 102 -12.98 11.85 7.25
N GLY A 103 -11.91 11.13 6.90
CA GLY A 103 -11.79 9.70 7.14
C GLY A 103 -12.38 8.82 6.04
N ASN A 104 -12.72 9.38 4.87
CA ASN A 104 -13.20 8.60 3.73
C ASN A 104 -12.28 8.71 2.52
N ILE A 105 -12.28 7.64 1.73
CA ILE A 105 -11.59 7.55 0.45
C ILE A 105 -12.67 7.66 -0.62
N SER A 106 -12.75 8.83 -1.26
CA SER A 106 -13.83 9.16 -2.18
C SER A 106 -13.71 8.46 -3.53
N SER A 107 -12.47 8.16 -3.93
CA SER A 107 -12.14 7.50 -5.20
C SER A 107 -10.69 7.00 -5.17
N GLY A 108 -10.37 6.08 -6.07
CA GLY A 108 -9.01 5.62 -6.30
C GLY A 108 -8.96 4.45 -7.26
N VAL A 109 -7.74 4.07 -7.64
CA VAL A 109 -7.44 2.88 -8.44
C VAL A 109 -6.25 2.13 -7.85
N VAL A 110 -6.26 0.82 -7.99
CA VAL A 110 -5.18 -0.08 -7.56
C VAL A 110 -4.81 -1.03 -8.67
N ASP A 111 -3.51 -1.16 -8.91
CA ASP A 111 -2.93 -2.30 -9.58
C ASP A 111 -2.40 -3.29 -8.52
N LEU A 112 -2.65 -4.58 -8.74
CA LEU A 112 -2.18 -5.68 -7.90
C LEU A 112 -1.49 -6.71 -8.79
N ASN A 113 -0.26 -7.05 -8.47
CA ASN A 113 0.45 -8.17 -9.08
C ASN A 113 0.85 -9.17 -8.01
N ALA A 114 0.20 -10.33 -8.00
CA ALA A 114 0.42 -11.41 -7.06
C ALA A 114 0.37 -12.77 -7.77
N ALA A 115 0.86 -13.82 -7.10
CA ALA A 115 0.74 -15.19 -7.62
C ALA A 115 -0.72 -15.65 -7.82
N THR A 116 -1.66 -15.06 -7.06
CA THR A 116 -3.09 -15.39 -7.14
C THR A 116 -3.82 -14.67 -8.27
N GLY A 117 -3.18 -13.68 -8.90
CA GLY A 117 -3.78 -12.92 -9.99
C GLY A 117 -3.12 -11.57 -10.20
N ASN A 118 -3.37 -11.02 -11.38
CA ASN A 118 -3.00 -9.68 -11.76
C ASN A 118 -4.26 -8.88 -12.05
N PHE A 119 -4.43 -7.75 -11.36
CA PHE A 119 -5.57 -6.87 -11.51
C PHE A 119 -5.06 -5.47 -11.79
N GLN A 120 -5.67 -4.80 -12.77
CA GLN A 120 -5.27 -3.47 -13.18
C GLN A 120 -6.42 -2.49 -13.06
N GLN A 121 -6.10 -1.25 -12.67
CA GLN A 121 -7.05 -0.15 -12.48
C GLN A 121 -8.31 -0.54 -11.70
N LEU A 122 -8.15 -1.37 -10.68
CA LEU A 122 -9.25 -1.78 -9.83
C LEU A 122 -9.75 -0.56 -9.06
N ALA A 123 -10.99 -0.15 -9.33
CA ALA A 123 -11.60 0.97 -8.61
C ALA A 123 -11.68 0.66 -7.11
N VAL A 124 -11.27 1.63 -6.29
CA VAL A 124 -11.32 1.51 -4.83
C VAL A 124 -12.00 2.70 -4.17
N THR A 125 -12.67 2.42 -3.06
CA THR A 125 -13.14 3.38 -2.06
C THR A 125 -12.70 2.89 -0.67
N GLY A 126 -13.19 3.50 0.40
CA GLY A 126 -13.00 2.98 1.75
C GLY A 126 -12.84 4.08 2.79
N HIS A 127 -12.09 3.77 3.84
CA HIS A 127 -11.95 4.64 5.01
C HIS A 127 -10.51 4.70 5.50
N TYR A 128 -10.19 5.78 6.18
CA TYR A 128 -8.92 5.92 6.87
C TYR A 128 -9.13 6.57 8.23
N ALA A 129 -8.17 6.33 9.12
CA ALA A 129 -8.08 7.00 10.40
C ALA A 129 -6.63 7.47 10.58
N ASN A 130 -6.45 8.71 11.00
CA ASN A 130 -5.12 9.28 11.19
C ASN A 130 -4.97 9.74 12.64
N TYR A 131 -3.99 9.20 13.32
CA TYR A 131 -3.69 9.53 14.71
C TYR A 131 -2.26 10.07 14.81
N PRO A 132 -1.91 10.81 15.88
CA PRO A 132 -0.53 11.20 16.11
C PRO A 132 0.43 10.00 16.10
N GLY A 133 1.29 9.92 15.07
CA GLY A 133 2.32 8.89 14.93
C GLY A 133 1.89 7.62 14.20
N GLN A 134 0.60 7.40 13.97
CA GLN A 134 0.08 6.18 13.35
C GLN A 134 -1.24 6.42 12.64
N GLY A 135 -1.59 5.56 11.69
CA GLY A 135 -2.93 5.53 11.15
C GLY A 135 -3.24 4.23 10.45
N SER A 136 -4.46 4.14 9.93
CA SER A 136 -4.94 2.98 9.19
C SER A 136 -5.69 3.40 7.94
N ILE A 137 -5.56 2.61 6.89
CA ILE A 137 -6.29 2.77 5.64
C ILE A 137 -6.93 1.42 5.30
N VAL A 138 -8.20 1.43 4.94
CA VAL A 138 -8.91 0.26 4.42
C VAL A 138 -9.41 0.62 3.03
N LEU A 139 -8.87 -0.07 2.02
CA LEU A 139 -9.36 0.00 0.64
C LEU A 139 -10.38 -1.10 0.41
N GLU A 140 -11.47 -0.77 -0.26
CA GLU A 140 -12.54 -1.67 -0.66
C GLU A 140 -12.63 -1.71 -2.17
N SER A 141 -12.76 -2.91 -2.72
CA SER A 141 -12.81 -3.16 -4.16
C SER A 141 -13.75 -4.32 -4.48
N SER A 142 -13.97 -4.59 -5.78
CA SER A 142 -14.77 -5.75 -6.20
C SER A 142 -14.14 -7.10 -5.87
N ILE A 143 -12.84 -7.17 -5.57
CA ILE A 143 -12.13 -8.40 -5.19
C ILE A 143 -11.92 -8.53 -3.67
N GLY A 144 -12.39 -7.56 -2.88
CA GLY A 144 -12.32 -7.58 -1.42
C GLY A 144 -11.70 -6.34 -0.80
N LYS A 145 -11.29 -6.46 0.46
CA LYS A 145 -10.71 -5.37 1.25
C LYS A 145 -9.22 -5.56 1.50
N ILE A 146 -8.47 -4.46 1.48
CA ILE A 146 -7.04 -4.41 1.80
C ILE A 146 -6.85 -3.39 2.93
N ALA A 147 -6.18 -3.78 4.00
CA ALA A 147 -5.96 -2.92 5.16
C ALA A 147 -4.46 -2.66 5.38
N PHE A 148 -4.11 -1.39 5.57
CA PHE A 148 -2.77 -0.91 5.85
C PHE A 148 -2.76 -0.22 7.21
N GLN A 149 -1.64 -0.31 7.91
CA GLN A 149 -1.25 0.67 8.91
C GLN A 149 -0.14 1.53 8.34
N PHE A 150 -0.09 2.79 8.72
CA PHE A 150 1.09 3.62 8.52
C PHE A 150 1.62 4.11 9.85
N THR A 151 2.93 4.30 9.88
CA THR A 151 3.60 5.09 10.90
C THR A 151 4.29 6.24 10.20
N GLY A 152 4.23 7.42 10.81
CA GLY A 152 4.73 8.64 10.19
C GLY A 152 4.49 9.82 11.11
N ASN A 153 5.26 10.88 10.92
CA ASN A 153 5.10 12.11 11.68
C ASN A 153 4.12 13.02 10.92
N PRO A 154 2.81 13.05 11.22
CA PRO A 154 1.84 13.90 10.51
C PRO A 154 2.05 15.41 10.75
N ARG A 155 3.14 15.83 11.40
CA ARG A 155 3.38 17.24 11.76
C ARG A 155 3.59 18.17 10.56
N THR A 156 3.81 17.66 9.36
CA THR A 156 3.63 18.46 8.15
C THR A 156 2.19 18.28 7.67
N ASN A 157 1.38 19.32 7.76
CA ASN A 157 0.07 19.38 7.13
C ASN A 157 0.22 20.11 5.77
N PRO A 158 -0.06 19.47 4.63
CA PRO A 158 -0.51 18.08 4.47
C PRO A 158 0.62 17.05 4.63
N LEU A 159 0.27 15.80 4.99
CA LEU A 159 1.25 14.70 5.00
C LEU A 159 1.86 14.59 3.60
N GLN A 160 3.18 14.74 3.50
CA GLN A 160 3.89 14.65 2.21
C GLN A 160 4.28 13.21 1.91
N ASN A 161 4.92 12.53 2.86
CA ASN A 161 5.37 11.15 2.73
C ASN A 161 5.12 10.37 4.04
N ALA A 162 4.68 9.12 3.96
CA ALA A 162 4.69 8.18 5.08
C ALA A 162 5.05 6.75 4.64
N VAL A 163 5.43 5.95 5.63
CA VAL A 163 5.76 4.53 5.44
C VAL A 163 4.56 3.68 5.86
N PHE A 164 4.15 2.78 4.97
CA PHE A 164 3.14 1.77 5.24
C PHE A 164 3.74 0.48 5.77
N THR A 165 2.98 -0.18 6.62
CA THR A 165 3.14 -1.59 6.97
C THR A 165 1.76 -2.27 6.80
N ILE A 166 1.70 -3.32 5.99
CA ILE A 166 0.50 -4.17 5.94
C ILE A 166 0.38 -4.85 7.30
N LEU A 167 -0.77 -4.69 7.94
CA LEU A 167 -1.06 -5.37 9.19
C LEU A 167 -1.00 -6.88 9.00
N PRO A 168 -0.20 -7.61 9.80
CA PRO A 168 -0.15 -9.04 9.66
C PRO A 168 -1.47 -9.69 10.02
N ARG A 169 -2.10 -10.36 9.04
CA ARG A 169 -3.21 -11.28 9.27
C ARG A 169 -2.75 -12.68 8.86
N GLY A 170 -2.00 -13.33 9.75
CA GLY A 170 -1.33 -14.61 9.46
C GLY A 170 0.02 -14.39 8.74
N PRO A 171 0.36 -15.16 7.69
CA PRO A 171 1.65 -15.05 6.99
C PRO A 171 1.73 -13.86 6.02
N VAL A 172 0.70 -13.01 5.99
CA VAL A 172 0.62 -11.82 5.16
C VAL A 172 1.37 -10.70 5.87
N TYR A 173 2.38 -10.13 5.24
CA TYR A 173 3.10 -8.95 5.74
C TYR A 173 3.60 -8.15 4.55
N GLY A 174 3.80 -6.85 4.71
CA GLY A 174 4.34 -6.03 3.65
C GLY A 174 4.70 -4.65 4.15
N THR A 175 5.56 -3.98 3.40
CA THR A 175 6.01 -2.63 3.68
C THR A 175 5.87 -1.80 2.43
N GLY A 176 5.63 -0.52 2.60
CA GLY A 176 5.42 0.36 1.48
C GLY A 176 5.57 1.82 1.84
N VAL A 177 5.21 2.66 0.89
CA VAL A 177 5.25 4.10 0.99
C VAL A 177 3.97 4.69 0.43
N ILE A 178 3.59 5.84 0.98
CA ILE A 178 2.56 6.73 0.46
C ILE A 178 3.15 8.12 0.32
N ALA A 179 2.82 8.76 -0.79
CA ALA A 179 3.23 10.12 -1.05
C ALA A 179 2.05 10.92 -1.59
N LYS A 180 1.97 12.18 -1.18
CA LYS A 180 0.97 13.11 -1.70
C LYS A 180 1.26 13.35 -3.17
N GLN A 181 0.25 13.18 -4.00
CA GLN A 181 0.36 13.50 -5.41
C GLN A 181 0.19 15.00 -5.64
N ASP A 182 0.91 15.51 -6.62
CA ASP A 182 0.64 16.80 -7.26
C ASP A 182 -0.05 16.55 -8.61
N PRO A 183 -1.40 16.64 -8.69
CA PRO A 183 -2.12 16.40 -9.93
C PRO A 183 -1.81 17.45 -11.01
N THR A 184 -1.31 18.63 -10.64
CA THR A 184 -0.91 19.63 -11.62
C THR A 184 0.30 19.18 -12.42
N SER A 185 1.11 18.27 -11.87
CA SER A 185 2.22 17.66 -12.57
C SER A 185 1.76 16.69 -13.67
N PHE A 186 0.58 16.05 -13.57
CA PHE A 186 0.17 14.95 -14.46
C PHE A 186 0.03 15.36 -15.93
N SER A 187 -0.38 16.61 -16.18
CA SER A 187 -0.61 17.14 -17.52
C SER A 187 0.66 17.70 -18.18
N ILE A 188 1.73 17.94 -17.40
CA ILE A 188 2.93 18.61 -17.91
C ILE A 188 3.96 17.57 -18.35
N PHE A 189 3.60 16.81 -19.38
CA PHE A 189 4.51 15.83 -20.00
C PHE A 189 5.70 16.49 -20.70
N ASN A 190 5.53 17.72 -21.18
CA ASN A 190 6.63 18.50 -21.76
C ASN A 190 7.74 18.80 -20.74
N ASP A 191 7.40 18.90 -19.45
CA ASP A 191 8.38 19.18 -18.39
C ASP A 191 9.20 17.94 -18.03
N LEU A 192 8.74 16.73 -18.37
CA LEU A 192 9.49 15.50 -18.17
C LEU A 192 10.57 15.27 -19.24
N GLN A 193 10.51 16.03 -20.34
CA GLN A 193 11.40 15.81 -21.48
C GLN A 193 12.85 16.15 -21.13
N ASN A 194 13.75 15.28 -21.56
CA ASN A 194 15.20 15.35 -21.34
C ASN A 194 15.61 15.34 -19.86
N LEU A 195 14.75 14.83 -18.98
CA LEU A 195 15.09 14.59 -17.58
C LEU A 195 15.55 13.14 -17.41
N SER A 196 16.66 12.96 -16.70
CA SER A 196 17.15 11.65 -16.28
C SER A 196 16.52 11.29 -14.94
N TYR A 197 16.16 10.01 -14.80
CA TYR A 197 15.63 9.44 -13.58
C TYR A 197 16.50 8.27 -13.17
N GLU A 198 16.85 8.21 -11.89
CA GLU A 198 17.39 7.04 -11.23
C GLU A 198 16.26 6.10 -10.83
N LEU A 199 16.48 4.80 -11.00
CA LEU A 199 15.53 3.74 -10.70
C LEU A 199 16.09 2.82 -9.62
N ALA A 200 15.25 2.48 -8.65
CA ALA A 200 15.49 1.39 -7.71
C ALA A 200 14.25 0.51 -7.61
N LEU A 201 14.37 -0.73 -8.09
CA LEU A 201 13.34 -1.77 -8.03
C LEU A 201 13.80 -2.94 -7.17
N THR A 202 12.84 -3.54 -6.46
CA THR A 202 13.00 -4.79 -5.73
C THR A 202 11.85 -5.71 -6.06
N GLY A 203 12.04 -7.00 -5.83
CA GLY A 203 10.94 -7.95 -5.89
C GLY A 203 11.43 -9.38 -5.89
N GLU A 204 10.83 -10.21 -6.73
CA GLU A 204 11.00 -11.65 -6.66
C GLU A 204 10.90 -12.31 -8.04
N SER A 205 11.85 -13.21 -8.36
CA SER A 205 11.80 -14.00 -9.59
C SER A 205 10.83 -15.17 -9.44
N PRO A 206 10.03 -15.52 -10.47
CA PRO A 206 9.19 -16.70 -10.43
C PRO A 206 10.05 -17.94 -10.28
N CYS A 207 9.52 -18.93 -9.55
CA CYS A 207 10.15 -20.23 -9.44
C CYS A 207 10.15 -20.93 -10.82
N ALA A 208 11.32 -21.24 -11.38
CA ALA A 208 11.39 -21.98 -12.64
C ALA A 208 10.83 -23.40 -12.46
N SER A 209 10.27 -23.99 -13.53
CA SER A 209 9.73 -25.36 -13.49
C SER A 209 10.77 -26.43 -13.13
N SER A 210 12.06 -26.11 -13.23
CA SER A 210 13.20 -26.95 -12.84
C SER A 210 13.57 -26.86 -11.37
N CYS A 211 12.94 -26.00 -10.57
CA CYS A 211 13.13 -25.92 -9.12
C CYS A 211 12.38 -27.07 -8.43
N VAL A 212 12.82 -28.30 -8.69
CA VAL A 212 12.34 -29.53 -8.06
C VAL A 212 13.13 -29.79 -6.78
N SER A 213 12.80 -29.11 -5.69
CA SER A 213 12.75 -29.69 -4.34
C SER A 213 12.52 -28.64 -3.25
N ALA A 214 11.57 -28.95 -2.37
CA ALA A 214 11.32 -28.37 -1.05
C ALA A 214 11.11 -26.83 -0.97
N ALA A 215 9.82 -26.46 -1.04
CA ALA A 215 9.28 -25.10 -0.88
C ALA A 215 9.53 -24.17 -2.07
N GLY A 216 8.45 -23.53 -2.56
CA GLY A 216 8.48 -22.56 -3.66
C GLY A 216 9.23 -21.29 -3.31
N ASN A 217 10.55 -21.40 -3.17
CA ASN A 217 11.46 -20.33 -2.83
C ASN A 217 11.72 -19.54 -4.10
N ALA A 218 10.89 -18.54 -4.30
CA ALA A 218 11.13 -17.51 -5.27
C ALA A 218 12.26 -16.59 -4.73
N PHE A 219 13.14 -16.13 -5.62
CA PHE A 219 14.40 -15.49 -5.22
C PHE A 219 14.26 -13.98 -5.17
N PRO A 220 14.75 -13.30 -4.12
CA PRO A 220 14.77 -11.86 -4.08
C PRO A 220 15.63 -11.32 -5.24
N VAL A 221 15.07 -10.37 -5.97
CA VAL A 221 15.78 -9.65 -7.03
C VAL A 221 15.78 -8.16 -6.72
N SER A 222 16.83 -7.48 -7.16
CA SER A 222 16.91 -6.03 -7.17
C SER A 222 17.40 -5.56 -8.53
N ALA A 223 16.91 -4.40 -8.97
CA ALA A 223 17.37 -3.76 -10.18
C ALA A 223 17.55 -2.28 -9.91
N THR A 224 18.72 -1.75 -10.29
CA THR A 224 18.98 -0.32 -10.29
C THR A 224 19.39 0.13 -11.68
N GLY A 225 19.15 1.40 -12.00
CA GLY A 225 19.51 1.94 -13.30
C GLY A 225 19.07 3.38 -13.46
N SER A 226 19.08 3.87 -14.69
CA SER A 226 18.52 5.16 -15.02
C SER A 226 17.77 5.12 -16.36
N PHE A 227 16.89 6.08 -16.59
CA PHE A 227 16.27 6.29 -17.90
C PHE A 227 16.09 7.78 -18.16
N THR A 228 15.84 8.16 -19.41
CA THR A 228 15.52 9.54 -19.77
C THR A 228 14.22 9.53 -20.55
N ILE A 229 13.33 10.48 -20.26
CA ILE A 229 12.08 10.67 -21.01
C ILE A 229 12.35 11.68 -22.13
N ASP A 230 11.98 11.39 -23.38
CA ASP A 230 12.14 12.32 -24.52
C ASP A 230 10.81 12.83 -25.08
N GLN A 231 10.90 13.63 -26.14
CA GLN A 231 9.76 14.29 -26.78
C GLN A 231 8.77 13.34 -27.48
N ASN A 232 9.13 12.06 -27.69
CA ASN A 232 8.28 11.04 -28.30
C ASN A 232 7.70 10.06 -27.26
N GLY A 233 8.00 10.22 -25.97
CA GLY A 233 7.69 9.25 -24.92
C GLY A 233 8.91 9.00 -24.04
N MET A 234 9.11 7.81 -23.46
CA MET A 234 10.45 7.54 -22.91
C MET A 234 11.43 7.48 -24.07
N GLY A 235 12.36 8.43 -24.11
CA GLY A 235 13.43 8.39 -25.09
C GLY A 235 14.33 7.23 -24.84
N THR A 236 15.09 6.86 -25.88
CA THR A 236 16.16 5.87 -25.82
C THR A 236 16.82 5.87 -24.43
N PRO A 237 16.54 4.89 -23.57
CA PRO A 237 17.21 4.83 -22.30
C PRO A 237 18.65 4.48 -22.61
N THR A 238 19.51 5.35 -22.16
CA THR A 238 20.95 5.12 -22.12
C THR A 238 21.36 4.46 -20.81
N GLY A 239 20.41 4.01 -19.99
CA GLY A 239 20.68 3.32 -18.74
C GLY A 239 20.83 1.82 -18.90
N THR A 240 21.72 1.26 -18.09
CA THR A 240 21.89 -0.18 -17.92
C THR A 240 21.11 -0.57 -16.67
N PHE A 241 20.22 -1.57 -16.76
CA PHE A 241 19.62 -2.16 -15.57
C PHE A 241 20.50 -3.30 -15.10
N ASN A 242 21.22 -3.08 -14.01
CA ASN A 242 22.01 -4.13 -13.38
C ASN A 242 21.10 -4.85 -12.38
N PHE A 243 20.81 -6.11 -12.70
CA PHE A 243 20.16 -7.04 -11.78
C PHE A 243 21.25 -7.68 -10.95
N GLU A 244 21.41 -7.20 -9.73
CA GLU A 244 22.28 -7.88 -8.77
C GLU A 244 21.47 -8.99 -8.10
N PRO A 245 21.85 -10.27 -8.24
CA PRO A 245 21.25 -11.32 -7.43
C PRO A 245 21.54 -11.01 -5.96
N ALA A 246 20.49 -11.04 -5.13
CA ALA A 246 20.61 -10.80 -3.70
C ALA A 246 21.32 -12.00 -3.05
N GLU A 247 22.64 -11.88 -2.95
CA GLU A 247 23.59 -12.78 -2.28
C GLU A 247 23.74 -14.20 -2.85
N THR A 248 24.99 -14.64 -2.89
CA THR A 248 25.47 -15.93 -3.40
C THR A 248 24.91 -17.11 -2.62
N PHE A 249 23.80 -17.68 -3.07
CA PHE A 249 23.41 -19.05 -2.74
C PHE A 249 23.63 -19.95 -3.95
N ASP A 250 24.76 -20.67 -3.90
CA ASP A 250 25.20 -21.74 -4.79
C ASP A 250 25.34 -21.37 -6.29
N THR A 251 26.55 -21.61 -6.80
CA THR A 251 27.05 -21.32 -8.15
C THR A 251 26.30 -22.02 -9.31
N ALA A 252 25.13 -22.60 -9.05
CA ALA A 252 24.29 -23.27 -10.04
C ALA A 252 23.25 -22.31 -10.62
N VAL A 253 23.70 -21.50 -11.60
CA VAL A 253 22.89 -21.00 -12.72
C VAL A 253 21.64 -20.20 -12.33
N ILE A 254 21.84 -18.99 -11.80
CA ILE A 254 21.08 -17.87 -12.34
C ILE A 254 22.04 -17.21 -13.33
N PRO A 255 21.83 -17.33 -14.66
CA PRO A 255 22.62 -16.55 -15.60
C PRO A 255 22.55 -15.11 -15.13
N SER A 256 23.63 -14.35 -15.20
CA SER A 256 23.57 -12.90 -15.04
C SER A 256 22.60 -12.35 -16.11
N THR A 257 21.30 -12.38 -15.83
CA THR A 257 20.25 -11.81 -16.67
C THR A 257 20.22 -10.32 -16.38
N GLY A 258 21.40 -9.69 -16.54
CA GLY A 258 21.46 -8.27 -16.72
C GLY A 258 20.62 -7.95 -17.94
N PHE A 259 19.78 -6.94 -17.81
CA PHE A 259 19.18 -6.30 -18.96
C PHE A 259 20.32 -5.63 -19.75
N SER A 260 20.97 -6.36 -20.66
CA SER A 260 21.85 -5.75 -21.65
C SER A 260 21.01 -5.38 -22.86
N GLY A 261 20.11 -4.43 -22.69
CA GLY A 261 19.18 -4.00 -23.72
C GLY A 261 18.75 -2.58 -23.44
N ALA A 262 19.01 -1.69 -24.40
CA ALA A 262 18.30 -0.41 -24.42
C ALA A 262 16.79 -0.71 -24.49
N ILE A 263 15.97 -0.04 -23.70
CA ILE A 263 14.51 -0.02 -23.91
C ILE A 263 14.29 0.70 -25.25
N ARG A 264 14.32 -0.05 -26.34
CA ARG A 264 14.16 0.52 -27.68
C ARG A 264 12.69 0.55 -27.99
N SER A 265 12.11 1.71 -27.70
CA SER A 265 10.85 2.15 -28.29
C SER A 265 11.07 2.46 -29.76
N THR A 266 10.78 1.50 -30.63
CA THR A 266 10.31 1.85 -31.98
C THR A 266 8.78 1.89 -32.03
N SER A 267 8.11 1.56 -30.91
CA SER A 267 6.66 1.47 -30.76
C SER A 267 6.14 1.61 -29.33
N ASP A 268 6.99 1.95 -28.34
CA ASP A 268 6.57 1.99 -26.94
C ASP A 268 5.90 3.33 -26.64
N SER A 269 4.57 3.33 -26.55
CA SER A 269 3.78 4.48 -26.15
C SER A 269 3.78 4.60 -24.63
N TYR A 270 4.37 5.67 -24.09
CA TYR A 270 4.05 6.07 -22.73
C TYR A 270 2.69 6.76 -22.76
N GLY A 271 1.69 6.17 -22.10
CA GLY A 271 0.37 6.81 -22.00
C GLY A 271 0.50 8.11 -21.19
N SER A 272 -0.19 9.18 -21.58
CA SER A 272 -0.39 10.33 -20.69
C SER A 272 -0.93 9.84 -19.36
N ALA A 273 -0.38 10.32 -18.24
CA ALA A 273 -0.88 9.96 -16.93
C ALA A 273 -2.38 10.27 -16.85
N ASP A 274 -3.18 9.31 -16.39
CA ASP A 274 -4.60 9.51 -16.21
C ASP A 274 -4.89 10.45 -15.01
N ALA A 275 -6.16 10.65 -14.69
CA ALA A 275 -6.56 11.48 -13.54
C ALA A 275 -6.05 10.96 -12.18
N ASN A 276 -5.53 9.73 -12.12
CA ASN A 276 -4.91 9.12 -10.95
C ASN A 276 -3.38 9.21 -10.96
N GLY A 277 -2.81 9.93 -11.94
CA GLY A 277 -1.37 9.99 -12.15
C GLY A 277 -0.81 8.67 -12.68
N ARG A 278 -1.68 7.74 -13.13
CA ARG A 278 -1.27 6.42 -13.58
C ARG A 278 -0.89 6.43 -15.05
N ALA A 279 0.25 5.85 -15.40
CA ALA A 279 0.67 5.59 -16.76
C ALA A 279 1.18 4.14 -16.93
N ILE A 280 1.33 3.68 -18.16
CA ILE A 280 1.90 2.36 -18.48
C ILE A 280 3.17 2.56 -19.30
N LEU A 281 4.21 1.81 -18.93
CA LEU A 281 5.38 1.55 -19.76
C LEU A 281 5.31 0.13 -20.28
N THR A 282 5.57 -0.05 -21.56
CA THR A 282 5.80 -1.35 -22.17
C THR A 282 7.21 -1.37 -22.74
N LEU A 283 7.97 -2.41 -22.43
CA LEU A 283 9.29 -2.67 -22.95
C LEU A 283 9.15 -3.59 -24.17
N ASN A 284 9.93 -3.34 -25.21
CA ASN A 284 10.03 -4.24 -26.35
C ASN A 284 10.51 -5.64 -25.91
N ALA A 285 9.69 -6.67 -26.11
CA ALA A 285 9.98 -8.04 -25.72
C ALA A 285 11.30 -8.59 -26.31
N SER A 286 11.74 -8.10 -27.47
CA SER A 286 13.03 -8.49 -28.07
C SER A 286 14.26 -7.92 -27.35
N SER A 287 14.06 -6.92 -26.48
CA SER A 287 15.11 -6.23 -25.72
C SER A 287 15.19 -6.70 -24.26
N VAL A 288 14.31 -7.61 -23.84
CA VAL A 288 14.30 -8.16 -22.46
C VAL A 288 14.66 -9.64 -22.48
N THR A 289 15.32 -10.11 -21.43
CA THR A 289 15.59 -11.54 -21.27
C THR A 289 14.29 -12.31 -21.00
N SER A 290 14.21 -13.57 -21.45
CA SER A 290 13.07 -14.44 -21.15
C SER A 290 12.78 -14.46 -19.64
N GLY A 291 11.51 -14.28 -19.26
CA GLY A 291 11.06 -14.23 -17.85
C GLY A 291 11.07 -12.83 -17.20
N ALA A 292 11.64 -11.81 -17.85
CA ALA A 292 11.53 -10.43 -17.39
C ALA A 292 10.12 -9.88 -17.63
N ALA A 293 9.66 -8.99 -16.74
CA ALA A 293 8.46 -8.21 -16.99
C ALA A 293 8.72 -7.15 -18.09
N THR A 294 7.79 -7.07 -19.02
CA THR A 294 7.70 -6.14 -20.14
C THR A 294 6.74 -5.00 -19.88
N SER A 295 5.71 -5.17 -19.06
CA SER A 295 4.76 -4.10 -18.75
C SER A 295 4.92 -3.61 -17.31
N TYR A 296 4.83 -2.30 -17.11
CA TYR A 296 4.91 -1.65 -15.79
C TYR A 296 3.87 -0.54 -15.68
N ALA A 297 3.22 -0.44 -14.51
CA ALA A 297 2.44 0.72 -14.12
C ALA A 297 3.34 1.73 -13.42
N PHE A 298 3.07 3.00 -13.68
CA PHE A 298 3.68 4.15 -13.03
C PHE A 298 2.59 4.92 -12.32
N TYR A 299 2.87 5.38 -11.11
CA TYR A 299 2.04 6.34 -10.39
C TYR A 299 2.89 7.56 -10.08
N ARG A 300 2.63 8.66 -10.79
CA ARG A 300 3.34 9.92 -10.63
C ARG A 300 3.01 10.54 -9.29
N VAL A 301 4.03 10.79 -8.48
CA VAL A 301 3.89 11.50 -7.20
C VAL A 301 3.95 13.00 -7.48
N ASP A 302 5.03 13.46 -8.10
CA ASP A 302 5.21 14.86 -8.48
C ASP A 302 6.04 14.96 -9.79
N ALA A 303 6.70 16.08 -10.04
CA ALA A 303 7.53 16.25 -11.23
C ALA A 303 8.81 15.37 -11.25
N ALA A 304 9.30 14.97 -10.08
CA ALA A 304 10.56 14.26 -9.92
C ALA A 304 10.39 12.81 -9.45
N HIS A 305 9.23 12.42 -8.92
CA HIS A 305 9.06 11.12 -8.26
C HIS A 305 7.94 10.27 -8.87
N PHE A 306 8.20 8.97 -9.04
CA PHE A 306 7.22 7.96 -9.48
C PHE A 306 7.30 6.71 -8.64
N PHE A 307 6.16 6.07 -8.38
CA PHE A 307 6.14 4.66 -8.00
C PHE A 307 5.95 3.78 -9.23
N MET A 308 6.55 2.60 -9.21
CA MET A 308 6.57 1.66 -10.32
C MET A 308 6.26 0.25 -9.86
N MET A 309 5.54 -0.51 -10.68
CA MET A 309 5.25 -1.92 -10.45
C MET A 309 5.08 -2.68 -11.75
N SER A 310 5.62 -3.89 -11.85
CA SER A 310 5.42 -4.78 -13.00
C SER A 310 3.96 -5.21 -13.11
N LEU A 311 3.46 -5.27 -14.33
CA LEU A 311 2.09 -5.66 -14.69
C LEU A 311 2.02 -7.02 -15.39
N ASP A 312 3.15 -7.65 -15.71
CA ASP A 312 3.13 -9.00 -16.25
C ASP A 312 2.83 -10.02 -15.15
N PRO A 313 2.12 -11.13 -15.42
CA PRO A 313 1.75 -12.10 -14.39
C PRO A 313 2.96 -12.65 -13.63
N HIS A 314 2.98 -12.48 -12.31
CA HIS A 314 4.09 -12.95 -11.48
C HIS A 314 4.31 -14.47 -11.54
N VAL A 315 3.28 -15.26 -11.89
CA VAL A 315 3.42 -16.72 -12.08
C VAL A 315 4.38 -17.10 -13.21
N SER A 316 4.67 -16.19 -14.14
CA SER A 316 5.51 -16.42 -15.32
C SER A 316 6.59 -15.36 -15.53
N THR A 317 6.61 -14.31 -14.72
CA THR A 317 7.55 -13.19 -14.85
C THR A 317 8.02 -12.68 -13.50
N ILE A 318 9.19 -12.04 -13.49
CA ILE A 318 9.74 -11.38 -12.30
C ILE A 318 8.76 -10.31 -11.80
N LEU A 319 8.38 -10.39 -10.52
CA LEU A 319 7.71 -9.30 -9.83
C LEU A 319 8.75 -8.23 -9.51
N LEU A 320 8.54 -7.01 -9.98
CA LEU A 320 9.38 -5.86 -9.64
C LEU A 320 8.50 -4.70 -9.24
N SER A 321 8.94 -3.95 -8.24
CA SER A 321 8.36 -2.65 -7.94
C SER A 321 9.34 -1.79 -7.17
N GLY A 322 9.10 -0.49 -7.16
CA GLY A 322 9.98 0.46 -6.51
C GLY A 322 9.68 1.87 -6.93
N ALA A 323 10.69 2.72 -6.95
CA ALA A 323 10.52 4.13 -7.27
C ALA A 323 11.54 4.59 -8.31
N ALA A 324 11.15 5.61 -9.06
CA ALA A 324 12.04 6.40 -9.89
C ALA A 324 12.10 7.83 -9.35
N THR A 325 13.30 8.40 -9.31
CA THR A 325 13.57 9.75 -8.82
C THR A 325 14.49 10.49 -9.77
N GLN A 326 14.18 11.74 -10.07
CA GLN A 326 15.02 12.59 -10.91
C GLN A 326 16.37 12.91 -10.26
#